data_AF-A0A9X1MSW8-F1
#
_entry.id   AF-A0A9X1MSW8-F1
#
_cell.length_a   1.000
_cell.length_b   1.000
_cell.length_c   1.000
_cell.angle_alpha   90.00
_cell.angle_beta   90.00
_cell.angle_gamma   90.00
#
_symmetry.space_group_name_H-M   'P 1'
#
loop_
_entity.id
_entity.type
_entity.pdbx_description
1 polymer ?
#
loop_
_entity_poly.entity_id
_entity_poly.type
_entity_poly.pdbx_seq_one_letter_code
_entity_poly.pdbx_strand_id
1 'polypeptide(L)'
;MRFSSLLALLTLTSLVLGCGGSKPKSKPSDKPAAAMTAAAKQASSDAQADMLQQALVLLEDLDQFNAEVVQREVLQTLNRWLHNRKLDPNWKTDPLVETLPEEVRKMSRMDNLATSYFRDPKYPGTFRGSDFDYIEGCVWAFSLSSYIRENADLPTDLAAWIKSQPNLTTSSQRDDLRTAYLLFDWTVRNIQLRSEASQFAPGTAREPWESLQIGYGDSVERARIFSNMARQQGLNAFALELTGADGKPAADVVGVEIGGQIFLFDAAYGLPLTTGEGIATLAEASQGDGVVKGMSSSKYAYPYDAKSFQNATGLIDACSTALLQSSSLLESQLTGKLRLRLAVEPSKQAETLKSAGLAKVRLWDVPILAEDGLRLRLRDQPTAGAAQPSLAQQFYMERQMYDQSSPLAIGRLLHLMGRFDNEIQRPGARKMYLFARSFDLQMQKLNFREQVMVLEEQGLRLPRDQEQQRFFVEAMVANAKTIKMIASYQLGQIALDSRQYPSAIDYFEVRTLKEFPQVPFASQARYGLARANVGNADGAKVTAEEKSAAFKTAVDWLTYIDDIASPQRRGNTLLAERLIPPAKTEEPKAEEPKAEEPDAEKGDQPKPEEPKSEEEKPE
;
A
#
# COMPACT_ATOMS: atom_id res chain seq x y z
N MET A 1 1.49 -37.13 -4.93
CA MET A 1 2.57 -36.52 -4.11
C MET A 1 2.01 -36.28 -2.72
N ARG A 2 2.51 -37.01 -1.72
CA ARG A 2 2.06 -36.96 -0.33
C ARG A 2 3.05 -36.12 0.48
N PHE A 3 2.73 -34.87 0.74
CA PHE A 3 3.43 -34.02 1.71
C PHE A 3 2.36 -33.47 2.63
N SER A 4 2.15 -34.10 3.79
CA SER A 4 1.43 -33.54 4.96
C SER A 4 1.25 -34.52 6.14
N SER A 5 2.10 -35.55 6.32
CA SER A 5 1.85 -36.54 7.40
C SER A 5 3.07 -37.01 8.17
N LEU A 6 4.20 -36.29 8.16
CA LEU A 6 5.43 -36.80 8.79
C LEU A 6 6.15 -35.84 9.75
N LEU A 7 5.52 -34.74 10.18
CA LEU A 7 6.12 -33.82 11.16
C LEU A 7 5.24 -33.52 12.39
N ALA A 8 4.40 -34.48 12.81
CA ALA A 8 3.55 -34.35 14.00
C ALA A 8 3.94 -35.29 15.16
N LEU A 9 5.11 -35.91 15.13
CA LEU A 9 5.46 -36.96 16.09
C LEU A 9 6.90 -36.85 16.62
N LEU A 10 7.28 -35.71 17.22
CA LEU A 10 8.54 -35.62 17.97
C LEU A 10 8.64 -34.42 18.94
N THR A 11 7.56 -34.06 19.66
CA THR A 11 7.63 -33.12 20.80
C THR A 11 6.57 -33.43 21.87
N LEU A 12 6.46 -34.70 22.28
CA LEU A 12 5.57 -35.06 23.40
C LEU A 12 6.10 -36.22 24.25
N THR A 13 7.33 -36.12 24.77
CA THR A 13 7.82 -37.03 25.83
C THR A 13 8.94 -36.39 26.64
N SER A 14 8.60 -35.60 27.67
CA SER A 14 9.44 -35.41 28.87
C SER A 14 8.80 -34.49 29.93
N LEU A 15 7.53 -34.69 30.29
CA LEU A 15 6.94 -34.02 31.47
C LEU A 15 5.96 -34.93 32.22
N VAL A 16 6.44 -36.03 32.79
CA VAL A 16 5.89 -36.62 34.03
C VAL A 16 7.02 -37.33 34.76
N LEU A 17 7.45 -36.80 35.91
CA LEU A 17 7.82 -37.51 37.14
C LEU A 17 8.48 -36.50 38.11
N GLY A 18 7.74 -36.11 39.14
CA GLY A 18 8.24 -35.18 40.16
C GLY A 18 7.26 -34.90 41.29
N CYS A 19 6.64 -35.93 41.86
CA CYS A 19 6.04 -35.84 43.20
C CYS A 19 7.13 -36.10 44.25
N GLY A 20 7.34 -35.17 45.18
CA GLY A 20 8.17 -35.45 46.35
C GLY A 20 8.51 -34.24 47.24
N GLY A 21 7.79 -34.10 48.35
CA GLY A 21 8.39 -33.66 49.62
C GLY A 21 8.42 -32.18 49.95
N SER A 22 7.34 -31.69 50.56
CA SER A 22 7.29 -30.46 51.35
C SER A 22 8.19 -30.55 52.59
N LYS A 23 9.13 -29.61 52.74
CA LYS A 23 9.80 -29.26 54.02
C LYS A 23 9.68 -27.74 54.27
N PRO A 24 9.60 -27.30 55.54
CA PRO A 24 9.18 -25.95 55.88
C PRO A 24 10.28 -24.90 55.68
N LYS A 25 9.84 -23.69 55.31
CA LYS A 25 10.62 -22.48 55.05
C LYS A 25 11.56 -22.11 56.21
N SER A 26 12.85 -21.95 55.92
CA SER A 26 13.75 -21.12 56.71
C SER A 26 13.60 -19.65 56.30
N LYS A 27 13.66 -18.76 57.30
CA LYS A 27 13.53 -17.29 57.16
C LYS A 27 14.53 -16.71 56.14
N PRO A 28 14.17 -15.65 55.39
CA PRO A 28 15.11 -14.95 54.52
C PRO A 28 16.16 -14.24 55.38
N SER A 29 17.44 -14.55 55.17
CA SER A 29 18.55 -13.76 55.69
C SER A 29 18.82 -12.61 54.74
N ASP A 30 18.85 -11.38 55.26
CA ASP A 30 19.35 -10.19 54.58
C ASP A 30 20.83 -10.34 54.22
N LYS A 31 21.11 -10.92 53.05
CA LYS A 31 22.43 -10.85 52.40
C LYS A 31 22.32 -10.02 51.13
N PRO A 32 23.23 -9.05 50.90
CA PRO A 32 23.23 -8.25 49.70
C PRO A 32 23.41 -9.15 48.47
N ALA A 33 22.66 -8.86 47.41
CA ALA A 33 22.70 -9.57 46.14
C ALA A 33 24.17 -9.74 45.68
N ALA A 34 24.64 -10.99 45.64
CA ALA A 34 25.96 -11.30 45.14
C ALA A 34 26.07 -10.82 43.69
N ALA A 35 27.13 -10.07 43.38
CA ALA A 35 27.41 -9.60 42.04
C ALA A 35 27.50 -10.81 41.08
N MET A 36 26.67 -10.82 40.03
CA MET A 36 26.74 -11.82 38.98
C MET A 36 28.15 -11.88 38.39
N THR A 37 28.70 -13.09 38.27
CA THR A 37 29.99 -13.34 37.63
C THR A 37 29.96 -12.93 36.15
N ALA A 38 31.11 -12.60 35.56
CA ALA A 38 31.20 -12.22 34.16
C ALA A 38 30.65 -13.33 33.22
N ALA A 39 30.87 -14.60 33.56
CA ALA A 39 30.32 -15.74 32.82
C ALA A 39 28.79 -15.81 32.90
N ALA A 40 28.19 -15.50 34.06
CA ALA A 40 26.72 -15.43 34.20
C ALA A 40 26.13 -14.24 33.44
N LYS A 41 26.84 -13.11 33.36
CA LYS A 41 26.45 -11.95 32.54
C LYS A 41 26.52 -12.28 31.04
N GLN A 42 27.58 -12.97 30.60
CA GLN A 42 27.73 -13.40 29.22
C GLN A 42 26.64 -14.41 28.83
N ALA A 43 26.44 -15.47 29.62
CA ALA A 43 25.40 -16.47 29.36
C ALA A 43 23.99 -15.86 29.33
N SER A 44 23.72 -14.85 30.17
CA SER A 44 22.46 -14.10 30.12
C SER A 44 22.33 -13.22 28.88
N SER A 45 23.44 -12.67 28.37
CA SER A 45 23.45 -11.88 27.13
C SER A 45 23.21 -12.78 25.91
N ASP A 46 23.86 -13.95 25.88
CA ASP A 46 23.72 -14.93 24.80
C ASP A 46 22.29 -15.47 24.74
N ALA A 47 21.70 -15.85 25.88
CA ALA A 47 20.30 -16.29 25.93
C ALA A 47 19.30 -15.20 25.49
N GLN A 48 19.61 -13.92 25.73
CA GLN A 48 18.78 -12.81 25.25
C GLN A 48 18.91 -12.59 23.73
N ALA A 49 20.11 -12.77 23.18
CA ALA A 49 20.33 -12.74 21.73
C ALA A 49 19.59 -13.90 21.05
N ASP A 50 19.64 -15.10 21.64
CA ASP A 50 18.94 -16.28 21.13
C ASP A 50 17.41 -16.09 21.12
N MET A 51 16.82 -15.51 22.18
CA MET A 51 15.37 -15.23 22.21
C MET A 51 14.95 -14.26 21.11
N LEU A 52 15.72 -13.17 20.91
CA LEU A 52 15.43 -12.21 19.84
C LEU A 52 15.56 -12.88 18.47
N GLN A 53 16.63 -13.66 18.26
CA GLN A 53 16.85 -14.37 17.00
C GLN A 53 15.71 -15.36 16.70
N GLN A 54 15.19 -16.08 17.70
CA GLN A 54 14.04 -16.98 17.53
C GLN A 54 12.80 -16.23 17.02
N ALA A 55 12.47 -15.07 17.61
CA ALA A 55 11.34 -14.27 17.17
C ALA A 55 11.53 -13.76 15.72
N LEU A 56 12.76 -13.35 15.37
CA LEU A 56 13.08 -12.90 14.02
C LEU A 56 12.98 -14.03 12.99
N VAL A 57 13.44 -15.24 13.31
CA VAL A 57 13.30 -16.42 12.44
C VAL A 57 11.83 -16.72 12.16
N LEU A 58 10.96 -16.66 13.17
CA LEU A 58 9.51 -16.85 12.97
C LEU A 58 8.91 -15.79 12.03
N LEU A 59 9.37 -14.55 12.10
CA LEU A 59 8.97 -13.46 11.19
C LEU A 59 9.51 -13.65 9.76
N GLU A 60 10.68 -14.26 9.59
CA GLU A 60 11.25 -14.60 8.27
C GLU A 60 10.60 -15.83 7.63
N ASP A 61 9.95 -16.69 8.41
CA ASP A 61 9.39 -17.96 7.96
C ASP A 61 7.86 -18.05 8.16
N LEU A 62 7.17 -16.91 8.11
CA LEU A 62 5.72 -16.82 8.27
C LEU A 62 4.92 -17.77 7.36
N ASP A 63 5.44 -18.14 6.18
CA ASP A 63 4.80 -19.07 5.24
C ASP A 63 4.83 -20.54 5.68
N GLN A 64 5.66 -20.89 6.66
CA GLN A 64 5.83 -22.28 7.12
C GLN A 64 4.96 -22.63 8.32
N PHE A 65 4.35 -21.64 8.96
CA PHE A 65 3.67 -21.80 10.23
C PHE A 65 2.24 -21.26 10.20
N ASN A 66 1.45 -21.62 11.21
CA ASN A 66 0.14 -21.03 11.40
C ASN A 66 0.29 -19.59 11.94
N ALA A 67 -0.31 -18.62 11.25
CA ALA A 67 -0.16 -17.19 11.57
C ALA A 67 -0.55 -16.84 13.01
N GLU A 68 -1.61 -17.44 13.55
CA GLU A 68 -2.06 -17.18 14.93
C GLU A 68 -1.04 -17.68 15.96
N VAL A 69 -0.46 -18.86 15.71
CA VAL A 69 0.59 -19.44 16.56
C VAL A 69 1.83 -18.55 16.51
N VAL A 70 2.28 -18.17 15.31
CA VAL A 70 3.46 -17.30 15.15
C VAL A 70 3.26 -15.97 15.85
N GLN A 71 2.12 -15.31 15.63
CA GLN A 71 1.83 -14.03 16.28
C GLN A 71 1.98 -14.13 17.80
N ARG A 72 1.34 -15.15 18.41
CA ARG A 72 1.36 -15.35 19.85
C ARG A 72 2.78 -15.63 20.35
N GLU A 73 3.52 -16.50 19.66
CA GLU A 73 4.89 -16.86 20.03
C GLU A 73 5.85 -15.68 19.89
N VAL A 74 5.75 -14.91 18.80
CA VAL A 74 6.55 -13.71 18.56
C VAL A 74 6.28 -12.67 19.64
N LEU A 75 5.02 -12.31 19.89
CA LEU A 75 4.68 -11.32 20.94
C LEU A 75 5.14 -11.77 22.32
N GLN A 76 4.90 -13.02 22.70
CA GLN A 76 5.34 -13.54 23.99
C GLN A 76 6.87 -13.53 24.13
N THR A 77 7.59 -13.90 23.06
CA THR A 77 9.05 -13.93 23.05
C THR A 77 9.64 -12.52 23.13
N LEU A 78 9.12 -11.58 22.33
CA LEU A 78 9.53 -10.18 22.36
C LEU A 78 9.24 -9.53 23.72
N ASN A 79 8.06 -9.76 24.30
CA ASN A 79 7.69 -9.20 25.60
C ASN A 79 8.53 -9.80 26.74
N ARG A 80 8.84 -11.11 26.69
CA ARG A 80 9.78 -11.72 27.63
C ARG A 80 11.17 -11.12 27.52
N TRP A 81 11.63 -10.90 26.30
CA TRP A 81 12.92 -10.24 26.03
C TRP A 81 12.94 -8.80 26.58
N LEU A 82 11.90 -8.00 26.32
CA LEU A 82 11.75 -6.65 26.85
C LEU A 82 11.72 -6.63 28.39
N HIS A 83 11.04 -7.59 29.00
CA HIS A 83 10.98 -7.70 30.45
C HIS A 83 12.37 -7.91 31.07
N ASN A 84 13.21 -8.73 30.42
CA ASN A 84 14.57 -8.99 30.88
C ASN A 84 15.51 -7.79 30.66
N ARG A 85 15.30 -7.00 29.59
CA ARG A 85 16.09 -5.78 29.31
C ARG A 85 15.71 -4.61 30.21
N LYS A 86 14.45 -4.56 30.65
CA LYS A 86 13.80 -3.45 31.35
C LYS A 86 13.70 -2.18 30.50
N LEU A 87 12.53 -1.56 30.56
CA LEU A 87 12.32 -0.23 29.99
C LEU A 87 13.06 0.81 30.83
N ASP A 88 13.64 1.83 30.19
CA ASP A 88 14.27 2.97 30.88
C ASP A 88 13.17 3.85 31.51
N PRO A 89 13.12 3.97 32.85
CA PRO A 89 12.12 4.75 33.55
C PRO A 89 12.24 6.27 33.32
N ASN A 90 13.37 6.75 32.77
CA ASN A 90 13.58 8.16 32.45
C ASN A 90 13.19 8.51 31.02
N TRP A 91 12.82 7.52 30.20
CA TRP A 91 12.35 7.76 28.85
C TRP A 91 11.08 8.60 28.89
N LYS A 92 10.97 9.54 27.95
CA LYS A 92 9.82 10.44 27.84
C LYS A 92 9.18 10.26 26.47
N THR A 93 7.86 10.26 26.48
CA THR A 93 7.07 10.34 25.26
C THR A 93 7.48 11.58 24.47
N ASP A 94 7.54 11.44 23.14
CA ASP A 94 7.87 12.56 22.25
C ASP A 94 6.90 13.74 22.48
N PRO A 95 7.41 14.98 22.64
CA PRO A 95 6.57 16.15 22.88
C PRO A 95 5.49 16.41 21.82
N LEU A 96 5.68 15.98 20.57
CA LEU A 96 4.66 16.16 19.53
C LEU A 96 3.40 15.31 19.76
N VAL A 97 3.46 14.30 20.64
CA VAL A 97 2.24 13.59 21.07
C VAL A 97 1.26 14.53 21.74
N GLU A 98 1.74 15.54 22.48
CA GLU A 98 0.88 16.54 23.14
C GLU A 98 0.19 17.49 22.16
N THR A 99 0.65 17.55 20.91
CA THR A 99 0.06 18.40 19.85
C THR A 99 -1.12 17.74 19.14
N LEU A 100 -1.35 16.44 19.39
CA LEU A 100 -2.48 15.72 18.84
C LEU A 100 -3.81 16.22 19.43
N PRO A 101 -4.91 16.12 18.67
CA PRO A 101 -6.25 16.40 19.19
C PRO A 101 -6.54 15.60 20.47
N GLU A 102 -7.31 16.19 21.38
CA GLU A 102 -7.56 15.61 22.71
C GLU A 102 -8.26 14.25 22.60
N GLU A 103 -9.20 14.09 21.67
CA GLU A 103 -9.88 12.83 21.39
C GLU A 103 -8.92 11.73 20.94
N VAL A 104 -7.88 12.07 20.17
CA VAL A 104 -6.85 11.13 19.71
C VAL A 104 -5.91 10.75 20.85
N ARG A 105 -5.49 11.72 21.67
CA ARG A 105 -4.63 11.48 22.84
C ARG A 105 -5.30 10.58 23.88
N LYS A 106 -6.63 10.63 23.99
CA LYS A 106 -7.42 9.80 24.91
C LYS A 106 -7.74 8.39 24.39
N MET A 107 -7.32 8.05 23.17
CA MET A 107 -7.54 6.70 22.65
C MET A 107 -6.71 5.70 23.45
N SER A 108 -7.28 4.53 23.75
CA SER A 108 -6.62 3.47 24.54
C SER A 108 -5.28 2.95 23.96
N ARG A 109 -4.94 3.30 22.72
CA ARG A 109 -3.66 3.00 22.08
C ARG A 109 -2.57 4.01 22.46
N MET A 110 -2.94 5.20 22.92
CA MET A 110 -2.02 6.27 23.30
C MET A 110 -1.66 6.22 24.79
N ASP A 111 -2.31 5.37 25.58
CA ASP A 111 -1.98 5.18 26.98
C ASP A 111 -0.62 4.48 27.14
N ASN A 112 0.12 4.88 28.18
CA ASN A 112 1.30 4.16 28.67
C ASN A 112 2.40 3.94 27.61
N LEU A 113 2.61 4.88 26.67
CA LEU A 113 3.64 4.73 25.61
C LEU A 113 5.06 4.48 26.16
N ALA A 114 5.36 5.06 27.33
CA ALA A 114 6.63 4.92 28.04
C ALA A 114 6.80 3.63 28.83
N THR A 115 5.72 2.89 29.11
CA THR A 115 5.76 1.76 30.05
C THR A 115 5.19 0.47 29.48
N SER A 116 4.52 0.55 28.33
CA SER A 116 3.91 -0.61 27.67
C SER A 116 4.93 -1.42 26.88
N TYR A 117 4.81 -2.74 27.02
CA TYR A 117 5.34 -3.71 26.06
C TYR A 117 4.44 -3.80 24.82
N PHE A 118 4.74 -4.73 23.90
CA PHE A 118 3.88 -4.95 22.73
C PHE A 118 2.54 -5.54 23.15
N ARG A 119 1.47 -4.99 22.60
CA ARG A 119 0.08 -5.25 23.01
C ARG A 119 -0.56 -6.32 22.15
N ASP A 120 -1.27 -7.22 22.82
CA ASP A 120 -2.11 -8.25 22.22
C ASP A 120 -3.33 -7.68 21.48
N PRO A 121 -4.00 -8.47 20.62
CA PRO A 121 -5.18 -8.01 19.88
C PRO A 121 -6.32 -7.56 20.81
N LYS A 122 -6.96 -6.44 20.45
CA LYS A 122 -8.01 -5.80 21.26
C LYS A 122 -9.41 -6.38 21.10
N TYR A 123 -9.67 -7.17 20.04
CA TYR A 123 -11.02 -7.56 19.66
C TYR A 123 -11.24 -9.07 19.77
N PRO A 124 -12.22 -9.52 20.58
CA PRO A 124 -12.58 -10.93 20.65
C PRO A 124 -13.02 -11.43 19.26
N GLY A 125 -12.49 -12.57 18.83
CA GLY A 125 -12.86 -13.18 17.54
C GLY A 125 -12.08 -12.68 16.33
N THR A 126 -11.13 -11.75 16.51
CA THR A 126 -10.08 -11.49 15.51
C THR A 126 -8.71 -11.66 16.14
N PHE A 127 -7.77 -12.24 15.42
CA PHE A 127 -6.36 -12.23 15.85
C PHE A 127 -5.63 -10.96 15.37
N ARG A 128 -6.31 -10.10 14.60
CA ARG A 128 -5.80 -8.82 14.10
C ARG A 128 -6.05 -7.66 15.07
N GLY A 129 -5.31 -6.58 14.87
CA GLY A 129 -5.36 -5.36 15.66
C GLY A 129 -4.49 -5.48 16.90
N SER A 130 -3.28 -5.98 16.75
CA SER A 130 -2.24 -6.08 17.78
C SER A 130 -0.98 -5.32 17.34
N ASP A 131 -0.01 -5.14 18.24
CA ASP A 131 1.26 -4.53 17.85
C ASP A 131 2.09 -5.45 16.93
N PHE A 132 1.75 -6.76 16.86
CA PHE A 132 2.36 -7.69 15.90
C PHE A 132 2.04 -7.33 14.45
N ASP A 133 0.82 -6.88 14.15
CA ASP A 133 0.43 -6.57 12.77
C ASP A 133 1.27 -5.42 12.19
N TYR A 134 1.63 -4.45 13.05
CA TYR A 134 2.59 -3.40 12.71
C TYR A 134 4.00 -3.93 12.45
N ILE A 135 4.50 -4.84 13.31
CA ILE A 135 5.83 -5.43 13.16
C ILE A 135 5.89 -6.30 11.89
N GLU A 136 4.89 -7.15 11.66
CA GLU A 136 4.72 -7.96 10.46
C GLU A 136 4.67 -7.06 9.21
N GLY A 137 3.89 -5.98 9.25
CA GLY A 137 3.86 -4.98 8.18
C GLY A 137 5.22 -4.32 7.92
N CYS A 138 6.02 -4.06 8.95
CA CYS A 138 7.38 -3.54 8.80
C CYS A 138 8.31 -4.57 8.16
N VAL A 139 8.18 -5.86 8.49
CA VAL A 139 8.93 -6.95 7.84
C VAL A 139 8.60 -7.02 6.36
N TRP A 140 7.30 -7.01 6.00
CA TRP A 140 6.86 -6.98 4.60
C TRP A 140 7.39 -5.75 3.87
N ALA A 141 7.22 -4.56 4.44
CA ALA A 141 7.71 -3.32 3.86
C ALA A 141 9.23 -3.35 3.66
N PHE A 142 9.98 -3.91 4.62
CA PHE A 142 11.44 -3.99 4.56
C PHE A 142 11.90 -4.98 3.48
N SER A 143 11.37 -6.21 3.48
CA SER A 143 11.73 -7.24 2.51
C SER A 143 11.42 -6.80 1.08
N LEU A 144 10.22 -6.27 0.88
CA LEU A 144 9.78 -5.80 -0.44
C LEU A 144 10.56 -4.58 -0.91
N SER A 145 10.76 -3.57 -0.06
CA SER A 145 11.50 -2.36 -0.45
C SER A 145 12.97 -2.68 -0.77
N SER A 146 13.58 -3.62 -0.07
CA SER A 146 14.93 -4.11 -0.35
C SER A 146 14.98 -4.82 -1.71
N TYR A 147 14.02 -5.72 -1.97
CA TYR A 147 13.89 -6.37 -3.28
C TYR A 147 13.74 -5.36 -4.42
N ILE A 148 12.88 -4.35 -4.26
CA ILE A 148 12.64 -3.31 -5.28
C ILE A 148 13.92 -2.52 -5.54
N ARG A 149 14.62 -2.08 -4.49
CA ARG A 149 15.87 -1.31 -4.60
C ARG A 149 16.92 -2.07 -5.41
N GLU A 150 17.02 -3.38 -5.20
CA GLU A 150 17.98 -4.28 -5.84
C GLU A 150 17.61 -4.67 -7.27
N ASN A 151 16.32 -4.83 -7.58
CA ASN A 151 15.87 -5.48 -8.82
C ASN A 151 15.12 -4.57 -9.81
N ALA A 152 14.67 -3.38 -9.40
CA ALA A 152 13.94 -2.46 -10.28
C ALA A 152 14.85 -1.41 -10.94
N ASP A 153 14.51 -0.97 -12.16
CA ASP A 153 15.22 0.10 -12.87
C ASP A 153 14.33 1.31 -13.09
N LEU A 154 14.98 2.46 -13.19
CA LEU A 154 14.34 3.71 -13.56
C LEU A 154 14.05 3.75 -15.07
N PRO A 155 13.00 4.47 -15.49
CA PRO A 155 12.90 4.95 -16.86
C PRO A 155 14.18 5.70 -17.28
N THR A 156 14.62 5.53 -18.52
CA THR A 156 15.87 6.08 -19.04
C THR A 156 15.98 7.60 -18.84
N ASP A 157 14.91 8.33 -19.15
CA ASP A 157 14.87 9.79 -19.04
C ASP A 157 14.98 10.25 -17.58
N LEU A 158 14.33 9.54 -16.66
CA LEU A 158 14.44 9.84 -15.24
C LEU A 158 15.84 9.51 -14.69
N ALA A 159 16.44 8.40 -15.13
CA ALA A 159 17.81 8.07 -14.77
C ALA A 159 18.81 9.14 -15.25
N ALA A 160 18.61 9.68 -16.45
CA ALA A 160 19.40 10.79 -16.98
C ALA A 160 19.18 12.07 -16.16
N TRP A 161 17.92 12.41 -15.85
CA TRP A 161 17.57 13.57 -15.06
C TRP A 161 18.15 13.52 -13.63
N ILE A 162 18.06 12.37 -12.92
CA ILE A 162 18.64 12.24 -11.58
C ILE A 162 20.16 12.47 -11.61
N LYS A 163 20.84 11.98 -12.65
CA LYS A 163 22.30 12.19 -12.83
C LYS A 163 22.66 13.65 -13.09
N SER A 164 21.78 14.42 -13.72
CA SER A 164 22.02 15.83 -14.05
C SER A 164 21.71 16.78 -12.90
N GLN A 165 21.13 16.33 -11.78
CA GLN A 165 20.75 17.22 -10.68
C GLN A 165 21.97 17.76 -9.93
N PRO A 166 22.25 19.07 -9.97
CA PRO A 166 23.44 19.65 -9.35
C PRO A 166 23.38 19.63 -7.82
N ASN A 167 22.17 19.68 -7.25
CA ASN A 167 21.96 19.70 -5.80
C ASN A 167 22.13 18.31 -5.14
N LEU A 168 22.11 17.24 -5.94
CA LEU A 168 22.43 15.88 -5.49
C LEU A 168 23.94 15.66 -5.64
N THR A 169 24.67 16.09 -4.62
CA THR A 169 26.15 16.17 -4.60
C THR A 169 26.83 14.82 -4.38
N THR A 170 26.12 13.83 -3.83
CA THR A 170 26.68 12.50 -3.53
C THR A 170 25.97 11.38 -4.30
N SER A 171 26.65 10.25 -4.48
CA SER A 171 26.04 9.04 -5.05
C SER A 171 24.91 8.49 -4.18
N SER A 172 25.03 8.59 -2.84
CA SER A 172 23.99 8.17 -1.90
C SER A 172 22.70 8.95 -2.13
N GLN A 173 22.76 10.28 -2.20
CA GLN A 173 21.57 11.11 -2.43
C GLN A 173 20.86 10.77 -3.75
N ARG A 174 21.61 10.43 -4.81
CA ARG A 174 21.03 9.99 -6.09
C ARG A 174 20.39 8.61 -5.99
N ASP A 175 21.01 7.68 -5.26
CA ASP A 175 20.44 6.36 -5.00
C ASP A 175 19.20 6.44 -4.09
N ASP A 176 19.18 7.38 -3.14
CA ASP A 176 18.04 7.65 -2.28
C ASP A 176 16.85 8.17 -3.11
N LEU A 177 17.08 9.11 -4.04
CA LEU A 177 16.02 9.61 -4.92
C LEU A 177 15.55 8.55 -5.92
N ARG A 178 16.48 7.74 -6.46
CA ARG A 178 16.14 6.55 -7.25
C ARG A 178 15.23 5.62 -6.43
N THR A 179 15.62 5.31 -5.21
CA THR A 179 14.89 4.40 -4.32
C THR A 179 13.49 4.96 -4.02
N ALA A 180 13.38 6.24 -3.67
CA ALA A 180 12.10 6.92 -3.44
C ALA A 180 11.16 6.76 -4.65
N TYR A 181 11.64 7.05 -5.87
CA TYR A 181 10.83 6.88 -7.07
C TYR A 181 10.39 5.43 -7.29
N LEU A 182 11.31 4.46 -7.17
CA LEU A 182 10.99 3.05 -7.41
C LEU A 182 9.95 2.50 -6.42
N LEU A 183 10.07 2.90 -5.16
CA LEU A 183 9.10 2.55 -4.12
C LEU A 183 7.74 3.19 -4.37
N PHE A 184 7.71 4.46 -4.79
CA PHE A 184 6.47 5.14 -5.15
C PHE A 184 5.80 4.48 -6.35
N ASP A 185 6.54 4.22 -7.43
CA ASP A 185 6.05 3.56 -8.64
C ASP A 185 5.50 2.17 -8.35
N TRP A 186 6.21 1.36 -7.54
CA TRP A 186 5.71 0.05 -7.11
C TRP A 186 4.41 0.18 -6.33
N THR A 187 4.31 1.15 -5.41
CA THR A 187 3.11 1.39 -4.60
C THR A 187 1.91 1.70 -5.48
N VAL A 188 2.07 2.60 -6.46
CA VAL A 188 1.01 2.98 -7.41
C VAL A 188 0.57 1.78 -8.25
N ARG A 189 1.52 0.93 -8.67
CA ARG A 189 1.22 -0.27 -9.48
C ARG A 189 0.52 -1.37 -8.70
N ASN A 190 0.70 -1.44 -7.38
CA ASN A 190 0.23 -2.57 -6.57
C ASN A 190 -0.94 -2.26 -5.63
N ILE A 191 -1.19 -0.98 -5.32
CA ILE A 191 -2.26 -0.56 -4.43
C ILE A 191 -3.32 0.18 -5.23
N GLN A 192 -4.43 -0.48 -5.56
CA GLN A 192 -5.53 0.19 -6.29
C GLN A 192 -6.22 1.22 -5.38
N LEU A 193 -6.54 2.41 -5.90
CA LEU A 193 -7.43 3.32 -5.15
C LEU A 193 -8.86 2.81 -5.13
N ARG A 194 -9.48 2.87 -3.96
CA ARG A 194 -10.90 2.61 -3.76
C ARG A 194 -11.48 3.75 -2.93
N SER A 195 -12.74 4.09 -3.19
CA SER A 195 -13.50 4.96 -2.30
C SER A 195 -13.94 4.17 -1.09
N GLU A 196 -13.66 4.71 0.10
CA GLU A 196 -14.08 4.12 1.36
C GLU A 196 -15.49 4.58 1.74
N ALA A 197 -16.11 3.83 2.67
CA ALA A 197 -17.40 4.21 3.23
C ALA A 197 -17.31 5.59 3.90
N SER A 198 -18.37 6.40 3.77
CA SER A 198 -18.39 7.80 4.21
C SER A 198 -18.15 8.02 5.72
N GLN A 199 -18.21 6.96 6.52
CA GLN A 199 -17.89 7.01 7.95
C GLN A 199 -16.37 7.09 8.23
N PHE A 200 -15.53 6.79 7.25
CA PHE A 200 -14.09 6.90 7.37
C PHE A 200 -13.60 8.21 6.77
N ALA A 201 -12.76 8.92 7.52
CA ALA A 201 -11.93 9.96 6.93
C ALA A 201 -10.85 9.30 6.05
N PRO A 202 -10.34 10.00 5.01
CA PRO A 202 -9.26 9.47 4.19
C PRO A 202 -8.08 8.98 5.04
N GLY A 203 -7.59 7.77 4.77
CA GLY A 203 -6.46 7.16 5.46
C GLY A 203 -6.80 6.39 6.75
N THR A 204 -8.06 6.38 7.17
CA THR A 204 -8.48 5.86 8.50
C THR A 204 -9.26 4.53 8.46
N ALA A 205 -9.57 4.00 7.27
CA ALA A 205 -10.29 2.73 7.18
C ALA A 205 -9.38 1.55 7.53
N ARG A 206 -8.12 1.60 7.08
CA ARG A 206 -7.12 0.53 7.24
C ARG A 206 -5.75 1.05 7.66
N GLU A 207 -5.01 0.15 8.29
CA GLU A 207 -3.59 0.36 8.55
C GLU A 207 -2.74 -0.03 7.33
N PRO A 208 -1.50 0.50 7.19
CA PRO A 208 -0.67 0.25 6.02
C PRO A 208 -0.40 -1.24 5.74
N TRP A 209 -0.23 -2.05 6.78
CA TRP A 209 -0.01 -3.50 6.64
C TRP A 209 -1.20 -4.19 5.96
N GLU A 210 -2.42 -3.73 6.26
CA GLU A 210 -3.65 -4.33 5.77
C GLU A 210 -3.86 -3.98 4.30
N SER A 211 -3.77 -2.69 3.97
CA SER A 211 -3.87 -2.21 2.57
C SER A 211 -2.75 -2.79 1.71
N LEU A 212 -1.54 -2.99 2.27
CA LEU A 212 -0.45 -3.69 1.60
C LEU A 212 -0.80 -5.17 1.33
N GLN A 213 -1.42 -5.88 2.27
CA GLN A 213 -1.80 -7.27 2.08
C GLN A 213 -2.90 -7.45 1.03
N ILE A 214 -3.97 -6.66 1.10
CA ILE A 214 -5.14 -6.79 0.22
C ILE A 214 -4.93 -6.14 -1.16
N GLY A 215 -3.99 -5.21 -1.29
CA GLY A 215 -3.62 -4.58 -2.56
C GLY A 215 -4.53 -3.43 -3.00
N TYR A 216 -5.24 -2.80 -2.07
CA TYR A 216 -6.06 -1.63 -2.35
C TYR A 216 -6.20 -0.74 -1.09
N GLY A 217 -6.57 0.52 -1.30
CA GLY A 217 -6.84 1.49 -0.24
C GLY A 217 -7.26 2.83 -0.83
N ASP A 218 -7.48 3.87 -0.05
CA ASP A 218 -7.63 5.23 -0.59
C ASP A 218 -6.26 5.90 -0.91
N SER A 219 -6.26 7.15 -1.39
CA SER A 219 -5.02 7.85 -1.75
C SER A 219 -4.12 8.13 -0.56
N VAL A 220 -4.69 8.33 0.63
CA VAL A 220 -3.96 8.59 1.87
C VAL A 220 -3.39 7.28 2.43
N GLU A 221 -4.12 6.18 2.36
CA GLU A 221 -3.60 4.84 2.69
C GLU A 221 -2.45 4.46 1.75
N ARG A 222 -2.56 4.76 0.45
CA ARG A 222 -1.48 4.57 -0.53
C ARG A 222 -0.24 5.43 -0.18
N ALA A 223 -0.44 6.70 0.17
CA ALA A 223 0.64 7.58 0.63
C ALA A 223 1.37 7.00 1.85
N ARG A 224 0.62 6.49 2.84
CA ARG A 224 1.19 5.88 4.05
C ARG A 224 1.96 4.58 3.77
N ILE A 225 1.50 3.74 2.83
CA ILE A 225 2.27 2.56 2.40
C ILE A 225 3.62 2.99 1.81
N PHE A 226 3.61 3.98 0.92
CA PHE A 226 4.85 4.52 0.35
C PHE A 226 5.79 5.04 1.44
N SER A 227 5.29 5.87 2.36
CA SER A 227 6.08 6.41 3.48
C SER A 227 6.67 5.30 4.35
N ASN A 228 5.91 4.23 4.63
CA ASN A 228 6.39 3.12 5.42
C ASN A 228 7.52 2.35 4.71
N MET A 229 7.40 2.06 3.41
CA MET A 229 8.47 1.42 2.64
C MET A 229 9.72 2.31 2.54
N ALA A 230 9.53 3.61 2.29
CA ALA A 230 10.63 4.58 2.25
C ALA A 230 11.38 4.63 3.59
N ARG A 231 10.66 4.62 4.70
CA ARG A 231 11.23 4.55 6.05
C ARG A 231 12.07 3.30 6.27
N GLN A 232 11.62 2.13 5.80
CA GLN A 232 12.44 0.90 5.91
C GLN A 232 13.78 1.00 5.17
N GLN A 233 13.84 1.83 4.12
CA GLN A 233 15.09 2.15 3.40
C GLN A 233 15.88 3.31 4.01
N GLY A 234 15.44 3.85 5.15
CA GLY A 234 16.09 4.97 5.84
C GLY A 234 15.75 6.35 5.26
N LEU A 235 14.78 6.44 4.36
CA LEU A 235 14.36 7.71 3.77
C LEU A 235 13.36 8.43 4.68
N ASN A 236 13.52 9.74 4.78
CA ASN A 236 12.64 10.60 5.56
C ASN A 236 11.41 11.02 4.72
N ALA A 237 10.42 10.13 4.65
CA ALA A 237 9.16 10.37 3.95
C ALA A 237 8.04 10.80 4.90
N PHE A 238 7.17 11.68 4.42
CA PHE A 238 6.06 12.27 5.19
C PHE A 238 4.96 12.75 4.25
N ALA A 239 3.73 12.91 4.75
CA ALA A 239 2.63 13.48 3.97
C ALA A 239 2.62 15.01 4.08
N LEU A 240 2.05 15.68 3.09
CA LEU A 240 1.81 17.13 3.10
C LEU A 240 0.32 17.38 3.22
N GLU A 241 -0.07 18.15 4.24
CA GLU A 241 -1.40 18.75 4.27
C GLU A 241 -1.43 19.96 3.32
N LEU A 242 -2.20 19.85 2.24
CA LEU A 242 -2.40 20.89 1.26
C LEU A 242 -3.87 21.30 1.24
N THR A 243 -4.13 22.59 1.07
CA THR A 243 -5.50 23.09 0.86
C THR A 243 -5.75 23.20 -0.63
N GLY A 244 -6.73 22.44 -1.13
CA GLY A 244 -7.14 22.50 -2.53
C GLY A 244 -7.98 23.73 -2.86
N ALA A 245 -8.33 23.90 -4.14
CA ALA A 245 -9.21 24.97 -4.61
C ALA A 245 -10.61 24.97 -3.96
N ASP A 246 -11.07 23.83 -3.44
CA ASP A 246 -12.34 23.70 -2.70
C ASP A 246 -12.22 24.13 -1.22
N GLY A 247 -11.04 24.56 -0.79
CA GLY A 247 -10.75 24.98 0.57
C GLY A 247 -10.59 23.83 1.57
N LYS A 248 -10.64 22.57 1.13
CA LYS A 248 -10.49 21.41 2.03
C LYS A 248 -9.04 20.97 2.13
N PRO A 249 -8.54 20.65 3.34
CA PRO A 249 -7.24 20.05 3.50
C PRO A 249 -7.26 18.59 3.00
N ALA A 250 -6.19 18.18 2.33
CA ALA A 250 -5.96 16.82 1.89
C ALA A 250 -4.48 16.44 2.09
N ALA A 251 -4.23 15.15 2.24
CA ALA A 251 -2.92 14.58 2.58
C ALA A 251 -2.51 13.46 1.60
N ASP A 252 -2.82 13.64 0.32
CA ASP A 252 -2.51 12.72 -0.78
C ASP A 252 -1.16 12.99 -1.45
N VAL A 253 -0.53 14.14 -1.18
CA VAL A 253 0.85 14.44 -1.60
C VAL A 253 1.84 14.05 -0.51
N VAL A 254 2.94 13.40 -0.90
CA VAL A 254 4.02 12.97 -0.03
C VAL A 254 5.33 13.65 -0.42
N GLY A 255 6.11 14.02 0.58
CA GLY A 255 7.47 14.53 0.45
C GLY A 255 8.50 13.51 0.91
N VAL A 256 9.66 13.49 0.27
CA VAL A 256 10.86 12.78 0.74
C VAL A 256 12.01 13.75 0.84
N GLU A 257 12.56 13.92 2.05
CA GLU A 257 13.73 14.77 2.27
C GLU A 257 15.01 14.02 1.87
N ILE A 258 15.75 14.61 0.92
CA ILE A 258 17.00 14.08 0.38
C ILE A 258 17.95 15.26 0.12
N GLY A 259 19.07 15.27 0.82
CA GLY A 259 20.12 16.29 0.61
C GLY A 259 19.66 17.72 0.92
N GLY A 260 18.75 17.90 1.87
CA GLY A 260 18.18 19.20 2.23
C GLY A 260 17.09 19.69 1.29
N GLN A 261 16.67 18.89 0.31
CA GLN A 261 15.54 19.18 -0.57
C GLN A 261 14.40 18.20 -0.30
N ILE A 262 13.16 18.66 -0.49
CA ILE A 262 11.96 17.81 -0.36
C ILE A 262 11.44 17.52 -1.77
N PHE A 263 11.54 16.27 -2.22
CA PHE A 263 11.00 15.81 -3.52
C PHE A 263 9.56 15.32 -3.35
N LEU A 264 8.68 15.64 -4.31
CA LEU A 264 7.24 15.50 -4.14
C LEU A 264 6.62 14.44 -5.07
N PHE A 265 5.67 13.68 -4.52
CA PHE A 265 4.88 12.68 -5.23
C PHE A 265 3.40 12.79 -4.85
N ASP A 266 2.48 12.56 -5.79
CA ASP A 266 1.03 12.61 -5.56
C ASP A 266 0.45 11.21 -5.61
N ALA A 267 0.01 10.68 -4.47
CA ALA A 267 -0.55 9.33 -4.37
C ALA A 267 -1.95 9.19 -4.98
N ALA A 268 -2.71 10.28 -5.12
CA ALA A 268 -4.00 10.28 -5.80
C ALA A 268 -3.84 10.20 -7.32
N TYR A 269 -2.92 10.99 -7.89
CA TYR A 269 -2.55 10.92 -9.31
C TYR A 269 -1.68 9.69 -9.61
N GLY A 270 -0.96 9.17 -8.62
CA GLY A 270 0.00 8.10 -8.81
C GLY A 270 1.20 8.50 -9.66
N LEU A 271 1.64 9.76 -9.55
CA LEU A 271 2.72 10.35 -10.34
C LEU A 271 3.65 11.20 -9.44
N PRO A 272 4.96 11.26 -9.72
CA PRO A 272 5.78 12.34 -9.15
C PRO A 272 5.23 13.70 -9.61
N LEU A 273 5.30 14.70 -8.74
CA LEU A 273 5.04 16.07 -9.17
C LEU A 273 6.14 16.50 -10.12
N THR A 274 5.82 17.35 -11.09
CA THR A 274 6.80 17.85 -12.05
C THR A 274 6.42 19.26 -12.50
N THR A 275 7.43 20.04 -12.88
CA THR A 275 7.29 21.33 -13.57
C THR A 275 7.43 21.20 -15.10
N GLY A 276 7.56 19.97 -15.61
CA GLY A 276 7.73 19.63 -17.03
C GLY A 276 8.71 18.49 -17.25
N GLU A 277 9.73 18.36 -16.39
CA GLU A 277 10.70 17.28 -16.38
C GLU A 277 10.97 16.77 -14.96
N GLY A 278 11.33 15.49 -14.84
CA GLY A 278 11.79 14.91 -13.57
C GLY A 278 10.81 15.02 -12.41
N ILE A 279 11.35 15.18 -11.20
CA ILE A 279 10.59 15.24 -9.94
C ILE A 279 10.75 16.63 -9.32
N ALA A 280 9.63 17.34 -9.18
CA ALA A 280 9.61 18.66 -8.56
C ALA A 280 9.88 18.59 -7.06
N THR A 281 10.56 19.62 -6.57
CA THR A 281 10.80 19.86 -5.15
C THR A 281 9.74 20.76 -4.53
N LEU A 282 9.63 20.79 -3.20
CA LEU A 282 8.77 21.74 -2.48
C LEU A 282 9.10 23.19 -2.81
N ALA A 283 10.39 23.51 -2.99
CA ALA A 283 10.83 24.84 -3.35
C ALA A 283 10.30 25.27 -4.73
N GLU A 284 10.35 24.37 -5.72
CA GLU A 284 9.81 24.61 -7.07
C GLU A 284 8.28 24.64 -7.06
N ALA A 285 7.64 23.74 -6.32
CA ALA A 285 6.17 23.69 -6.20
C ALA A 285 5.61 24.95 -5.52
N SER A 286 6.39 25.58 -4.65
CA SER A 286 6.03 26.84 -3.99
C SER A 286 6.24 28.07 -4.89
N GLN A 287 6.70 27.89 -6.13
CA GLN A 287 7.03 28.97 -7.07
C GLN A 287 6.20 28.90 -8.35
N GLY A 288 5.39 29.92 -8.59
CA GLY A 288 4.63 30.09 -9.84
C GLY A 288 3.71 28.92 -10.19
N ASP A 289 3.41 28.76 -11.48
CA ASP A 289 2.41 27.79 -11.95
C ASP A 289 3.03 26.52 -12.55
N GLY A 290 4.32 26.27 -12.33
CA GLY A 290 5.06 25.18 -12.99
C GLY A 290 4.43 23.81 -12.70
N VAL A 291 4.17 23.51 -11.42
CA VAL A 291 3.51 22.27 -11.01
C VAL A 291 2.07 22.20 -11.48
N VAL A 292 1.31 23.30 -11.40
CA VAL A 292 -0.08 23.34 -11.88
C VAL A 292 -0.14 22.98 -13.36
N LYS A 293 0.75 23.55 -14.17
CA LYS A 293 0.85 23.25 -15.61
C LYS A 293 1.32 21.82 -15.86
N GLY A 294 2.35 21.36 -15.16
CA GLY A 294 2.92 20.01 -15.33
C GLY A 294 2.00 18.88 -14.86
N MET A 295 1.10 19.17 -13.92
CA MET A 295 0.18 18.20 -13.30
C MET A 295 -1.29 18.35 -13.74
N SER A 296 -1.59 19.29 -14.63
CA SER A 296 -2.91 19.40 -15.25
C SER A 296 -2.97 18.61 -16.54
N SER A 297 -4.13 18.03 -16.83
CA SER A 297 -4.46 17.42 -18.13
C SER A 297 -5.45 18.31 -18.88
N SER A 298 -5.70 18.01 -20.16
CA SER A 298 -6.71 18.72 -20.96
C SER A 298 -8.11 18.67 -20.34
N LYS A 299 -8.41 17.64 -19.52
CA LYS A 299 -9.72 17.43 -18.88
C LYS A 299 -9.78 17.85 -17.41
N TYR A 300 -8.64 17.82 -16.71
CA TYR A 300 -8.61 18.00 -15.27
C TYR A 300 -7.51 18.96 -14.87
N ALA A 301 -7.91 20.07 -14.25
CA ALA A 301 -7.00 20.94 -13.52
C ALA A 301 -6.44 20.23 -12.29
N TYR A 302 -5.16 20.48 -12.01
CA TYR A 302 -4.52 20.07 -10.76
C TYR A 302 -5.09 20.90 -9.60
N PRO A 303 -5.42 20.29 -8.45
CA PRO A 303 -6.19 20.98 -7.39
C PRO A 303 -5.35 21.89 -6.50
N TYR A 304 -4.01 21.83 -6.57
CA TYR A 304 -3.10 22.58 -5.71
C TYR A 304 -2.28 23.59 -6.52
N ASP A 305 -2.15 24.80 -5.98
CA ASP A 305 -1.35 25.88 -6.56
C ASP A 305 -0.09 26.17 -5.71
N ALA A 306 0.74 27.12 -6.13
CA ALA A 306 1.92 27.51 -5.35
C ALA A 306 1.61 27.95 -3.92
N LYS A 307 0.44 28.57 -3.70
CA LYS A 307 0.02 29.00 -2.36
C LYS A 307 -0.35 27.81 -1.49
N SER A 308 -0.93 26.74 -2.05
CA SER A 308 -1.13 25.46 -1.35
C SER A 308 0.20 24.93 -0.82
N PHE A 309 1.26 24.91 -1.65
CA PHE A 309 2.58 24.42 -1.25
C PHE A 309 3.31 25.34 -0.27
N GLN A 310 3.22 26.67 -0.43
CA GLN A 310 3.80 27.64 0.52
C GLN A 310 3.20 27.51 1.93
N ASN A 311 1.92 27.13 2.02
CA ASN A 311 1.21 26.94 3.29
C ASN A 311 1.18 25.48 3.76
N ALA A 312 1.91 24.60 3.10
CA ALA A 312 1.90 23.18 3.39
C ALA A 312 2.34 22.89 4.84
N THR A 313 1.71 21.89 5.45
CA THR A 313 2.14 21.36 6.75
C THR A 313 2.66 19.93 6.56
N GLY A 314 3.88 19.67 7.03
CA GLY A 314 4.44 18.32 7.08
C GLY A 314 3.72 17.48 8.14
N LEU A 315 3.25 16.30 7.74
CA LEU A 315 2.52 15.34 8.57
C LEU A 315 3.37 14.10 8.78
N ILE A 316 3.81 13.87 10.02
CA ILE A 316 4.63 12.72 10.39
C ILE A 316 3.74 11.49 10.61
N ASP A 317 3.90 10.46 9.78
CA ASP A 317 3.19 9.18 9.88
C ASP A 317 3.80 8.32 11.01
N ALA A 318 3.13 8.28 12.17
CA ALA A 318 3.49 7.37 13.26
C ALA A 318 2.22 6.85 13.96
N CYS A 319 2.02 5.53 13.91
CA CYS A 319 1.00 4.87 14.72
C CYS A 319 1.44 4.74 16.18
N SER A 320 0.54 4.31 17.06
CA SER A 320 0.85 4.23 18.49
C SER A 320 2.01 3.28 18.79
N THR A 321 2.10 2.16 18.06
CA THR A 321 3.18 1.18 18.21
C THR A 321 4.54 1.78 17.86
N ALA A 322 4.62 2.62 16.83
CA ALA A 322 5.86 3.29 16.43
C ALA A 322 6.37 4.31 17.47
N LEU A 323 5.47 4.78 18.35
CA LEU A 323 5.77 5.74 19.43
C LEU A 323 6.11 5.06 20.77
N LEU A 324 6.06 3.74 20.85
CA LEU A 324 6.41 3.00 22.07
C LEU A 324 7.91 3.04 22.33
N GLN A 325 8.28 3.16 23.61
CA GLN A 325 9.67 2.92 24.03
C GLN A 325 10.14 1.51 23.63
N SER A 326 9.25 0.52 23.72
CA SER A 326 9.52 -0.87 23.33
C SER A 326 9.96 -0.99 21.86
N SER A 327 9.38 -0.20 20.96
CA SER A 327 9.77 -0.17 19.54
C SER A 327 11.15 0.46 19.33
N SER A 328 11.44 1.55 20.06
CA SER A 328 12.77 2.19 20.04
C SER A 328 13.86 1.25 20.58
N LEU A 329 13.58 0.58 21.70
CA LEU A 329 14.49 -0.38 22.30
C LEU A 329 14.72 -1.58 21.38
N LEU A 330 13.66 -2.16 20.80
CA LEU A 330 13.78 -3.27 19.85
C LEU A 330 14.61 -2.85 18.63
N GLU A 331 14.26 -1.75 17.96
CA GLU A 331 15.01 -1.25 16.78
C GLU A 331 16.51 -1.07 17.09
N SER A 332 16.87 -0.56 18.26
CA SER A 332 18.28 -0.35 18.64
C SER A 332 19.10 -1.63 18.72
N GLN A 333 18.44 -2.79 18.84
CA GLN A 333 19.07 -4.11 18.97
C GLN A 333 19.01 -4.92 17.67
N LEU A 334 18.23 -4.47 16.68
CA LEU A 334 18.14 -5.14 15.39
C LEU A 334 19.41 -4.91 14.56
N THR A 335 20.03 -6.01 14.14
CA THR A 335 21.22 -6.02 13.29
C THR A 335 21.07 -7.05 12.17
N GLY A 336 21.98 -7.05 11.19
CA GLY A 336 21.97 -8.05 10.12
C GLY A 336 20.78 -7.92 9.16
N LYS A 337 20.15 -9.05 8.84
CA LYS A 337 19.18 -9.17 7.74
C LYS A 337 17.83 -8.51 8.01
N LEU A 338 17.42 -8.36 9.26
CA LEU A 338 16.16 -7.69 9.64
C LEU A 338 16.45 -6.43 10.44
N ARG A 339 17.20 -5.50 9.85
CA ARG A 339 17.41 -4.16 10.43
C ARG A 339 16.17 -3.27 10.20
N LEU A 340 15.05 -3.68 10.80
CA LEU A 340 13.76 -3.02 10.66
C LEU A 340 13.80 -1.62 11.29
N ARG A 341 13.07 -0.70 10.68
CA ARG A 341 12.75 0.62 11.26
C ARG A 341 11.38 0.55 11.91
N LEU A 342 11.35 0.45 13.23
CA LEU A 342 10.13 0.26 14.02
C LEU A 342 9.72 1.53 14.76
N ALA A 343 10.68 2.31 15.26
CA ALA A 343 10.37 3.53 15.97
C ALA A 343 10.25 4.72 15.02
N VAL A 344 9.50 5.73 15.46
CA VAL A 344 9.54 7.07 14.88
C VAL A 344 9.90 8.03 16.01
N GLU A 345 10.77 9.00 15.71
CA GLU A 345 11.14 10.09 16.61
C GLU A 345 10.56 11.41 16.04
N PRO A 346 9.26 11.71 16.26
CA PRO A 346 8.58 12.82 15.58
C PRO A 346 9.28 14.17 15.73
N SER A 347 9.76 14.52 16.93
CA SER A 347 10.42 15.81 17.16
C SER A 347 11.69 15.96 16.33
N LYS A 348 12.51 14.92 16.25
CA LYS A 348 13.73 14.90 15.43
C LYS A 348 13.41 14.97 13.94
N GLN A 349 12.41 14.21 13.49
CA GLN A 349 11.95 14.28 12.10
C GLN A 349 11.46 15.70 11.77
N ALA A 350 10.71 16.33 12.66
CA ALA A 350 10.22 17.70 12.48
C ALA A 350 11.35 18.73 12.38
N GLU A 351 12.43 18.58 13.15
CA GLU A 351 13.62 19.44 13.04
C GLU A 351 14.30 19.31 11.66
N THR A 352 14.49 18.08 11.17
CA THR A 352 15.03 17.83 9.84
C THR A 352 14.16 18.47 8.75
N LEU A 353 12.85 18.28 8.84
CA LEU A 353 11.91 18.81 7.84
C LEU A 353 11.83 20.34 7.85
N LYS A 354 11.87 20.96 9.02
CA LYS A 354 11.97 22.43 9.13
C LYS A 354 13.27 22.96 8.53
N SER A 355 14.37 22.26 8.76
CA SER A 355 15.68 22.61 8.18
C SER A 355 15.69 22.48 6.65
N ALA A 356 14.88 21.58 6.09
CA ALA A 356 14.69 21.41 4.65
C ALA A 356 13.64 22.37 4.02
N GLY A 357 13.13 23.33 4.79
CA GLY A 357 12.30 24.43 4.28
C GLY A 357 10.80 24.35 4.60
N LEU A 358 10.32 23.41 5.42
CA LEU A 358 8.93 23.40 5.87
C LEU A 358 8.70 24.33 7.06
N ALA A 359 7.74 25.26 6.92
CA ALA A 359 7.38 26.19 7.99
C ALA A 359 6.63 25.49 9.14
N LYS A 360 5.77 24.53 8.83
CA LYS A 360 4.91 23.82 9.79
C LYS A 360 5.11 22.32 9.67
N VAL A 361 5.28 21.65 10.80
CA VAL A 361 5.35 20.20 10.89
C VAL A 361 4.64 19.76 12.18
N ARG A 362 3.82 18.71 12.09
CA ARG A 362 3.11 18.13 13.23
C ARG A 362 3.07 16.60 13.15
N LEU A 363 2.79 15.97 14.28
CA LEU A 363 2.43 14.56 14.32
C LEU A 363 1.06 14.38 13.64
N TRP A 364 0.96 13.36 12.78
CA TRP A 364 -0.29 13.06 12.09
C TRP A 364 -1.17 12.19 12.96
N ASP A 365 -2.46 12.52 13.00
CA ASP A 365 -3.50 11.85 13.76
C ASP A 365 -4.10 10.64 13.02
N VAL A 366 -4.17 10.69 11.68
CA VAL A 366 -4.68 9.61 10.82
C VAL A 366 -4.12 8.23 11.15
N PRO A 367 -2.81 8.06 11.43
CA PRO A 367 -2.26 6.74 11.72
C PRO A 367 -2.79 6.12 13.00
N ILE A 368 -3.12 6.94 14.00
CA ILE A 368 -3.69 6.51 15.28
C ILE A 368 -5.20 6.25 15.11
N LEU A 369 -5.89 7.10 14.35
CA LEU A 369 -7.30 6.89 14.00
C LEU A 369 -7.52 5.60 13.21
N ALA A 370 -6.60 5.25 12.31
CA ALA A 370 -6.66 4.01 11.53
C ALA A 370 -6.63 2.74 12.39
N GLU A 371 -5.95 2.74 13.54
CA GLU A 371 -5.94 1.61 14.49
C GLU A 371 -7.34 1.35 15.09
N ASP A 372 -8.23 2.36 15.10
CA ASP A 372 -9.62 2.25 15.52
C ASP A 372 -10.57 1.92 14.34
N GLY A 373 -10.09 2.04 13.10
CA GLY A 373 -10.83 1.68 11.89
C GLY A 373 -11.31 0.24 11.89
N LEU A 374 -10.52 -0.69 12.44
CA LEU A 374 -10.94 -2.08 12.64
C LEU A 374 -12.18 -2.18 13.55
N ARG A 375 -12.19 -1.46 14.68
CA ARG A 375 -13.35 -1.43 15.60
C ARG A 375 -14.60 -0.94 14.89
N LEU A 376 -14.46 0.12 14.10
CA LEU A 376 -15.57 0.74 13.38
C LEU A 376 -16.15 -0.20 12.33
N ARG A 377 -15.32 -0.93 11.59
CA ARG A 377 -15.77 -1.96 10.63
C ARG A 377 -16.50 -3.10 11.33
N LEU A 378 -15.94 -3.62 12.43
CA LEU A 378 -16.55 -4.74 13.17
C LEU A 378 -17.87 -4.37 13.87
N ARG A 379 -18.11 -3.09 14.16
CA ARG A 379 -19.37 -2.63 14.75
C ARG A 379 -20.51 -2.54 13.74
N ASP A 380 -20.21 -2.37 12.46
CA ASP A 380 -21.22 -2.31 11.40
C ASP A 380 -21.93 -3.66 11.27
N GLN A 381 -23.21 -3.72 11.63
CA GLN A 381 -23.98 -4.95 11.65
C GLN A 381 -24.63 -5.22 10.29
N PRO A 382 -24.73 -6.50 9.86
CA PRO A 382 -25.46 -6.86 8.65
C PRO A 382 -26.91 -6.38 8.74
N THR A 383 -27.35 -5.61 7.75
CA THR A 383 -28.77 -5.24 7.61
C THR A 383 -29.45 -6.24 6.67
N ALA A 384 -30.50 -6.93 7.14
CA ALA A 384 -31.22 -7.90 6.33
C ALA A 384 -31.79 -7.24 5.06
N GLY A 385 -31.54 -7.83 3.90
CA GLY A 385 -32.00 -7.31 2.60
C GLY A 385 -31.13 -6.19 2.00
N ALA A 386 -30.01 -5.81 2.64
CA ALA A 386 -29.08 -4.86 2.04
C ALA A 386 -28.42 -5.44 0.77
N ALA A 387 -28.35 -4.62 -0.28
CA ALA A 387 -27.72 -5.02 -1.55
C ALA A 387 -26.18 -5.11 -1.47
N GLN A 388 -25.57 -4.49 -0.45
CA GLN A 388 -24.14 -4.48 -0.22
C GLN A 388 -23.80 -5.16 1.11
N PRO A 389 -22.70 -5.92 1.19
CA PRO A 389 -22.25 -6.49 2.45
C PRO A 389 -21.88 -5.38 3.44
N SER A 390 -22.22 -5.59 4.71
CA SER A 390 -21.72 -4.76 5.82
C SER A 390 -20.19 -4.72 5.83
N LEU A 391 -19.62 -3.69 6.46
CA LEU A 391 -18.18 -3.55 6.61
C LEU A 391 -17.57 -4.70 7.41
N ALA A 392 -18.29 -5.24 8.41
CA ALA A 392 -17.87 -6.43 9.13
C ALA A 392 -17.79 -7.65 8.20
N GLN A 393 -18.81 -7.86 7.35
CA GLN A 393 -18.78 -8.95 6.36
C GLN A 393 -17.64 -8.79 5.36
N GLN A 394 -17.42 -7.58 4.83
CA GLN A 394 -16.29 -7.29 3.94
C GLN A 394 -14.95 -7.62 4.60
N PHE A 395 -14.76 -7.16 5.84
CA PHE A 395 -13.57 -7.47 6.62
C PHE A 395 -13.36 -8.98 6.77
N TYR A 396 -14.38 -9.74 7.21
CA TYR A 396 -14.25 -11.19 7.36
C TYR A 396 -13.95 -11.93 6.05
N MET A 397 -14.54 -11.49 4.94
CA MET A 397 -14.24 -12.06 3.61
C MET A 397 -12.78 -11.80 3.21
N GLU A 398 -12.27 -10.59 3.43
CA GLU A 398 -10.87 -10.25 3.18
C GLU A 398 -9.93 -11.09 4.04
N ARG A 399 -10.23 -11.21 5.33
CA ARG A 399 -9.41 -12.03 6.24
C ARG A 399 -9.45 -13.49 5.85
N GLN A 400 -10.60 -14.05 5.52
CA GLN A 400 -10.71 -15.44 5.07
C GLN A 400 -9.77 -15.76 3.89
N MET A 401 -9.53 -14.80 2.99
CA MET A 401 -8.63 -15.00 1.85
C MET A 401 -7.14 -15.02 2.21
N TYR A 402 -6.73 -14.24 3.21
CA TYR A 402 -5.30 -13.99 3.50
C TYR A 402 -4.79 -14.53 4.84
N ASP A 403 -5.69 -14.79 5.79
CA ASP A 403 -5.36 -15.25 7.13
C ASP A 403 -5.37 -16.80 7.24
N GLN A 404 -5.94 -17.48 6.24
CA GLN A 404 -5.90 -18.94 6.14
C GLN A 404 -4.65 -19.41 5.41
N SER A 405 -4.16 -20.62 5.71
CA SER A 405 -3.04 -21.27 5.00
C SER A 405 -3.42 -21.77 3.59
N SER A 406 -4.05 -20.92 2.78
CA SER A 406 -4.40 -21.19 1.39
C SER A 406 -3.22 -20.87 0.47
N PRO A 407 -3.12 -21.47 -0.74
CA PRO A 407 -2.11 -21.08 -1.71
C PRO A 407 -2.16 -19.60 -2.11
N LEU A 408 -3.32 -18.95 -2.06
CA LEU A 408 -3.44 -17.51 -2.33
C LEU A 408 -2.77 -16.69 -1.22
N ALA A 409 -3.09 -16.99 0.04
CA ALA A 409 -2.53 -16.32 1.19
C ALA A 409 -1.00 -16.47 1.26
N ILE A 410 -0.50 -17.70 1.13
CA ILE A 410 0.93 -17.99 1.11
C ILE A 410 1.60 -17.29 -0.08
N GLY A 411 0.97 -17.32 -1.26
CA GLY A 411 1.46 -16.59 -2.44
C GLY A 411 1.57 -15.09 -2.20
N ARG A 412 0.60 -14.48 -1.51
CA ARG A 412 0.62 -13.05 -1.17
C ARG A 412 1.67 -12.72 -0.12
N LEU A 413 1.79 -13.53 0.92
CA LEU A 413 2.84 -13.41 1.92
C LEU A 413 4.23 -13.46 1.26
N LEU A 414 4.51 -14.50 0.46
CA LEU A 414 5.79 -14.64 -0.24
C LEU A 414 6.06 -13.49 -1.21
N HIS A 415 5.03 -12.98 -1.91
CA HIS A 415 5.13 -11.79 -2.75
C HIS A 415 5.60 -10.59 -1.91
N LEU A 416 4.97 -10.32 -0.77
CA LEU A 416 5.36 -9.23 0.13
C LEU A 416 6.73 -9.44 0.79
N MET A 417 7.20 -10.67 0.87
CA MET A 417 8.56 -10.99 1.33
C MET A 417 9.61 -10.92 0.20
N GLY A 418 9.23 -10.54 -1.02
CA GLY A 418 10.12 -10.49 -2.18
C GLY A 418 10.54 -11.88 -2.72
N ARG A 419 9.84 -12.96 -2.31
CA ARG A 419 10.16 -14.36 -2.64
C ARG A 419 9.29 -14.87 -3.79
N PHE A 420 9.62 -14.44 -5.01
CA PHE A 420 8.80 -14.73 -6.19
C PHE A 420 9.00 -16.13 -6.77
N ASP A 421 10.25 -16.60 -6.78
CA ASP A 421 10.69 -17.84 -7.42
C ASP A 421 10.91 -18.96 -6.39
N ASN A 422 11.02 -20.20 -6.88
CA ASN A 422 11.23 -21.34 -6.01
C ASN A 422 12.67 -21.39 -5.49
N GLU A 423 12.82 -21.71 -4.21
CA GLU A 423 14.08 -22.13 -3.62
C GLU A 423 14.09 -23.66 -3.49
N ILE A 424 15.24 -24.23 -3.09
CA ILE A 424 15.36 -25.67 -2.86
C ILE A 424 14.33 -26.08 -1.80
N GLN A 425 13.38 -26.94 -2.19
CA GLN A 425 12.28 -27.45 -1.35
C GLN A 425 11.28 -26.40 -0.85
N ARG A 426 11.42 -25.11 -1.19
CA ARG A 426 10.49 -24.04 -0.80
C ARG A 426 9.86 -23.39 -2.04
N PRO A 427 8.53 -23.48 -2.21
CA PRO A 427 7.84 -22.86 -3.34
C PRO A 427 7.84 -21.32 -3.22
N GLY A 428 7.98 -20.63 -4.36
CA GLY A 428 7.85 -19.17 -4.43
C GLY A 428 6.42 -18.69 -4.68
N ALA A 429 6.21 -17.38 -4.61
CA ALA A 429 4.91 -16.74 -4.82
C ALA A 429 4.24 -17.14 -6.15
N ARG A 430 5.01 -17.17 -7.27
CA ARG A 430 4.47 -17.55 -8.59
C ARG A 430 3.83 -18.94 -8.57
N LYS A 431 4.52 -19.91 -7.95
CA LYS A 431 4.05 -21.29 -7.86
C LYS A 431 2.79 -21.39 -7.00
N MET A 432 2.76 -20.64 -5.89
CA MET A 432 1.60 -20.57 -5.00
C MET A 432 0.35 -19.99 -5.69
N TYR A 433 0.49 -18.91 -6.46
CA TYR A 433 -0.62 -18.39 -7.25
C TYR A 433 -1.08 -19.34 -8.36
N LEU A 434 -0.16 -20.06 -9.01
CA LEU A 434 -0.54 -21.09 -9.98
C LEU A 434 -1.35 -22.23 -9.32
N PHE A 435 -0.98 -22.65 -8.12
CA PHE A 435 -1.75 -23.61 -7.34
C PHE A 435 -3.13 -23.06 -6.96
N ALA A 436 -3.21 -21.80 -6.50
CA ALA A 436 -4.47 -21.14 -6.18
C ALA A 436 -5.44 -21.14 -7.39
N ARG A 437 -4.92 -20.90 -8.59
CA ARG A 437 -5.70 -20.92 -9.84
C ARG A 437 -6.16 -22.33 -10.24
N SER A 438 -5.37 -23.36 -9.94
CA SER A 438 -5.70 -24.74 -10.36
C SER A 438 -6.90 -25.36 -9.62
N PHE A 439 -7.23 -24.86 -8.42
CA PHE A 439 -8.29 -25.42 -7.59
C PHE A 439 -9.67 -25.31 -8.23
N ASP A 440 -10.01 -24.15 -8.80
CA ASP A 440 -11.26 -23.94 -9.56
C ASP A 440 -11.39 -24.94 -10.72
N LEU A 441 -10.32 -25.10 -11.53
CA LEU A 441 -10.31 -26.03 -12.66
C LEU A 441 -10.47 -27.48 -12.22
N GLN A 442 -9.91 -27.86 -11.07
CA GLN A 442 -10.07 -29.21 -10.52
C GLN A 442 -11.52 -29.43 -10.07
N MET A 443 -12.08 -28.50 -9.29
CA MET A 443 -13.45 -28.62 -8.76
C MET A 443 -14.51 -28.67 -9.87
N GLN A 444 -14.35 -27.90 -10.95
CA GLN A 444 -15.29 -27.91 -12.08
C GLN A 444 -15.32 -29.23 -12.87
N LYS A 445 -14.28 -30.05 -12.78
CA LYS A 445 -14.20 -31.36 -13.46
C LYS A 445 -14.89 -32.49 -12.69
N LEU A 446 -15.21 -32.26 -11.42
CA LEU A 446 -15.79 -33.24 -10.52
C LEU A 446 -17.31 -33.12 -10.52
N ASN A 447 -18.01 -34.25 -10.41
CA ASN A 447 -19.44 -34.23 -10.11
C ASN A 447 -19.67 -33.89 -8.61
N PHE A 448 -20.91 -33.55 -8.23
CA PHE A 448 -21.21 -33.13 -6.85
C PHE A 448 -20.75 -34.12 -5.77
N ARG A 449 -20.91 -35.44 -6.01
CA ARG A 449 -20.48 -36.47 -5.05
C ARG A 449 -18.96 -36.47 -4.89
N GLU A 450 -18.23 -36.34 -5.99
CA GLU A 450 -16.77 -36.25 -5.98
C GLU A 450 -16.27 -34.95 -5.32
N GLN A 451 -16.97 -33.83 -5.54
CA GLN A 451 -16.67 -32.56 -4.88
C GLN A 451 -16.81 -32.68 -3.36
N VAL A 452 -17.89 -33.28 -2.88
CA VAL A 452 -18.09 -33.57 -1.45
C VAL A 452 -16.95 -34.45 -0.92
N MET A 453 -16.62 -35.54 -1.62
CA MET A 453 -15.53 -36.44 -1.22
C MET A 453 -14.18 -35.73 -1.11
N VAL A 454 -13.82 -34.90 -2.11
CA VAL A 454 -12.55 -34.16 -2.10
C VAL A 454 -12.50 -33.16 -0.94
N LEU A 455 -13.60 -32.47 -0.65
CA LEU A 455 -13.65 -31.52 0.47
C LEU A 455 -13.55 -32.25 1.82
N GLU A 456 -14.21 -33.40 1.97
CA GLU A 456 -14.09 -34.24 3.17
C GLU A 456 -12.68 -34.82 3.35
N GLU A 457 -12.03 -35.24 2.26
CA GLU A 457 -10.62 -35.68 2.26
C GLU A 457 -9.66 -34.55 2.64
N GLN A 458 -10.00 -33.30 2.34
CA GLN A 458 -9.30 -32.10 2.79
C GLN A 458 -9.61 -31.74 4.25
N GLY A 459 -10.40 -32.55 4.96
CA GLY A 459 -10.73 -32.40 6.37
C GLY A 459 -11.92 -31.49 6.65
N LEU A 460 -12.64 -31.02 5.62
CA LEU A 460 -13.86 -30.23 5.82
C LEU A 460 -15.01 -31.16 6.23
N ARG A 461 -15.61 -30.86 7.39
CA ARG A 461 -16.82 -31.57 7.83
C ARG A 461 -18.04 -30.90 7.19
N LEU A 462 -18.60 -31.54 6.18
CA LEU A 462 -19.81 -31.07 5.53
C LEU A 462 -21.06 -31.51 6.31
N PRO A 463 -22.16 -30.74 6.27
CA PRO A 463 -23.45 -31.17 6.82
C PRO A 463 -23.89 -32.50 6.22
N ARG A 464 -24.76 -33.26 6.90
CA ARG A 464 -25.34 -34.49 6.32
C ARG A 464 -26.54 -34.22 5.41
N ASP A 465 -27.17 -33.06 5.59
CA ASP A 465 -28.29 -32.62 4.79
C ASP A 465 -27.84 -32.24 3.37
N GLN A 466 -28.50 -32.79 2.35
CA GLN A 466 -28.05 -32.61 0.95
C GLN A 466 -28.19 -31.17 0.46
N GLU A 467 -29.20 -30.42 0.90
CA GLU A 467 -29.42 -29.05 0.46
C GLU A 467 -28.35 -28.14 1.07
N GLN A 468 -28.06 -28.31 2.36
CA GLN A 468 -26.96 -27.63 3.01
C GLN A 468 -25.61 -28.01 2.39
N GLN A 469 -25.37 -29.29 2.08
CA GLN A 469 -24.16 -29.72 1.38
C GLN A 469 -24.01 -29.00 0.03
N ARG A 470 -25.08 -28.91 -0.78
CA ARG A 470 -25.05 -28.18 -2.06
C ARG A 470 -24.68 -26.73 -1.86
N PHE A 471 -25.34 -26.04 -0.93
CA PHE A 471 -25.03 -24.66 -0.60
C PHE A 471 -23.54 -24.47 -0.23
N PHE A 472 -22.99 -25.34 0.63
CA PHE A 472 -21.58 -25.28 1.02
C PHE A 472 -20.63 -25.51 -0.16
N VAL A 473 -20.92 -26.51 -1.00
CA VAL A 473 -20.09 -26.83 -2.18
C VAL A 473 -20.13 -25.68 -3.19
N GLU A 474 -21.31 -25.12 -3.46
CA GLU A 474 -21.48 -23.97 -4.35
C GLU A 474 -20.73 -22.74 -3.84
N ALA A 475 -20.82 -22.45 -2.53
CA ALA A 475 -20.06 -21.38 -1.90
C ALA A 475 -18.54 -21.61 -2.03
N MET A 476 -18.07 -22.84 -1.89
CA MET A 476 -16.66 -23.18 -2.07
C MET A 476 -16.20 -23.02 -3.52
N VAL A 477 -17.01 -23.41 -4.49
CA VAL A 477 -16.72 -23.20 -5.92
C VAL A 477 -16.70 -21.71 -6.26
N ALA A 478 -17.64 -20.93 -5.72
CA ALA A 478 -17.63 -19.47 -5.87
C ALA A 478 -16.35 -18.84 -5.27
N ASN A 479 -15.95 -19.27 -4.08
CA ASN A 479 -14.69 -18.84 -3.45
C ASN A 479 -13.47 -19.25 -4.28
N ALA A 480 -13.46 -20.44 -4.88
CA ALA A 480 -12.38 -20.88 -5.77
C ALA A 480 -12.23 -19.97 -7.00
N LYS A 481 -13.33 -19.50 -7.58
CA LYS A 481 -13.31 -18.52 -8.68
C LYS A 481 -12.73 -17.18 -8.23
N THR A 482 -13.15 -16.68 -7.07
CA THR A 482 -12.58 -15.45 -6.48
C THR A 482 -11.08 -15.58 -6.25
N ILE A 483 -10.63 -16.72 -5.71
CA ILE A 483 -9.21 -17.03 -5.49
C ILE A 483 -8.44 -17.03 -6.81
N LYS A 484 -8.97 -17.70 -7.84
CA LYS A 484 -8.37 -17.76 -9.18
C LYS A 484 -8.25 -16.36 -9.80
N MET A 485 -9.31 -15.55 -9.69
CA MET A 485 -9.34 -14.17 -10.18
C MET A 485 -8.22 -13.33 -9.54
N ILE A 486 -8.12 -13.33 -8.21
CA ILE A 486 -7.08 -12.57 -7.50
C ILE A 486 -5.69 -13.10 -7.87
N ALA A 487 -5.49 -14.42 -7.91
CA ALA A 487 -4.23 -15.03 -8.27
C ALA A 487 -3.80 -14.72 -9.72
N SER A 488 -4.73 -14.66 -10.67
CA SER A 488 -4.45 -14.22 -12.05
C SER A 488 -3.92 -12.79 -12.08
N TYR A 489 -4.58 -11.88 -11.36
CA TYR A 489 -4.15 -10.48 -11.24
C TYR A 489 -2.75 -10.36 -10.60
N GLN A 490 -2.50 -11.07 -9.50
CA GLN A 490 -1.20 -11.07 -8.82
C GLN A 490 -0.07 -11.63 -9.70
N LEU A 491 -0.34 -12.65 -10.52
CA LEU A 491 0.63 -13.14 -11.51
C LEU A 491 0.94 -12.11 -12.60
N GLY A 492 -0.05 -11.31 -13.01
CA GLY A 492 0.16 -10.17 -13.90
C GLY A 492 1.09 -9.12 -13.29
N GLN A 493 0.90 -8.79 -12.00
CA GLN A 493 1.78 -7.87 -11.29
C GLN A 493 3.23 -8.36 -11.22
N ILE A 494 3.43 -9.63 -10.86
CA ILE A 494 4.76 -10.23 -10.83
C ILE A 494 5.39 -10.23 -12.22
N ALA A 495 4.63 -10.56 -13.27
CA ALA A 495 5.13 -10.53 -14.64
C ALA A 495 5.54 -9.12 -15.07
N LEU A 496 4.77 -8.09 -14.68
CA LEU A 496 5.09 -6.69 -14.93
C LEU A 496 6.37 -6.26 -14.20
N ASP A 497 6.50 -6.57 -12.91
CA ASP A 497 7.68 -6.27 -12.09
C ASP A 497 8.95 -6.94 -12.66
N SER A 498 8.82 -8.16 -13.14
CA SER A 498 9.92 -8.91 -13.79
C SER A 498 10.13 -8.57 -15.26
N ARG A 499 9.46 -7.53 -15.79
CA ARG A 499 9.52 -7.08 -17.20
C ARG A 499 9.21 -8.16 -18.24
N GLN A 500 8.42 -9.14 -17.86
CA GLN A 500 7.87 -10.15 -18.76
C GLN A 500 6.60 -9.59 -19.39
N TYR A 501 6.74 -8.48 -20.15
CA TYR A 501 5.59 -7.70 -20.62
C TYR A 501 4.57 -8.50 -21.43
N PRO A 502 4.96 -9.42 -22.34
CA PRO A 502 3.98 -10.27 -23.03
C PRO A 502 3.16 -11.15 -22.06
N SER A 503 3.81 -11.70 -21.03
CA SER A 503 3.13 -12.46 -19.99
C SER A 503 2.21 -11.56 -19.15
N ALA A 504 2.66 -10.36 -18.78
CA ALA A 504 1.85 -9.40 -18.03
C ALA A 504 0.59 -9.03 -18.81
N ILE A 505 0.70 -8.81 -20.13
CA ILE A 505 -0.43 -8.55 -21.02
C ILE A 505 -1.41 -9.73 -21.02
N ASP A 506 -0.94 -10.97 -21.24
CA ASP A 506 -1.80 -12.17 -21.18
C ASP A 506 -2.53 -12.31 -19.83
N TYR A 507 -1.83 -12.07 -18.73
CA TYR A 507 -2.42 -12.15 -17.40
C TYR A 507 -3.47 -11.09 -17.12
N PHE A 508 -3.20 -9.83 -17.43
CA PHE A 508 -4.15 -8.75 -17.17
C PHE A 508 -5.31 -8.77 -18.17
N GLU A 509 -5.05 -8.91 -19.46
CA GLU A 509 -6.09 -8.84 -20.49
C GLU A 509 -6.92 -10.11 -20.52
N VAL A 510 -6.28 -11.27 -20.70
CA VAL A 510 -7.00 -12.53 -20.96
C VAL A 510 -7.46 -13.17 -19.66
N ARG A 511 -6.56 -13.34 -18.68
CA ARG A 511 -6.82 -14.15 -17.48
C ARG A 511 -7.43 -13.38 -16.32
N THR A 512 -7.54 -12.06 -16.45
CA THR A 512 -8.11 -11.16 -15.43
C THR A 512 -9.30 -10.42 -16.00
N LEU A 513 -9.13 -9.48 -16.93
CA LEU A 513 -10.23 -8.63 -17.41
C LEU A 513 -11.24 -9.38 -18.29
N LYS A 514 -10.79 -10.19 -19.26
CA LYS A 514 -11.69 -10.95 -20.14
C LYS A 514 -12.39 -12.09 -19.41
N GLU A 515 -11.66 -12.81 -18.55
CA GLU A 515 -12.22 -13.91 -17.76
C GLU A 515 -13.13 -13.42 -16.61
N PHE A 516 -12.78 -12.29 -15.98
CA PHE A 516 -13.50 -11.70 -14.86
C PHE A 516 -13.76 -10.20 -15.09
N PRO A 517 -14.76 -9.81 -15.92
CA PRO A 517 -15.01 -8.41 -16.26
C PRO A 517 -15.34 -7.51 -15.06
N GLN A 518 -15.89 -8.10 -13.99
CA GLN A 518 -16.27 -7.42 -12.74
C GLN A 518 -15.21 -7.59 -11.63
N VAL A 519 -13.96 -7.88 -12.00
CA VAL A 519 -12.87 -8.02 -11.03
C VAL A 519 -12.69 -6.71 -10.23
N PRO A 520 -12.57 -6.77 -8.90
CA PRO A 520 -12.38 -5.58 -8.08
C PRO A 520 -11.15 -4.76 -8.49
N PHE A 521 -10.15 -5.41 -9.08
CA PHE A 521 -8.88 -4.81 -9.51
C PHE A 521 -8.86 -4.33 -10.98
N ALA A 522 -10.03 -4.11 -11.60
CA ALA A 522 -10.11 -3.83 -13.04
C ALA A 522 -9.32 -2.57 -13.44
N SER A 523 -9.48 -1.47 -12.71
CA SER A 523 -8.76 -0.21 -12.99
C SER A 523 -7.25 -0.41 -12.86
N GLN A 524 -6.79 -1.14 -11.84
CA GLN A 524 -5.37 -1.43 -11.66
C GLN A 524 -4.81 -2.38 -12.72
N ALA A 525 -5.59 -3.37 -13.18
CA ALA A 525 -5.19 -4.26 -14.27
C ALA A 525 -5.06 -3.49 -15.60
N ARG A 526 -5.95 -2.54 -15.88
CA ARG A 526 -5.84 -1.64 -17.05
C ARG A 526 -4.60 -0.73 -16.96
N TYR A 527 -4.34 -0.16 -15.78
CA TYR A 527 -3.10 0.58 -15.54
C TYR A 527 -1.87 -0.31 -15.79
N GLY A 528 -1.87 -1.54 -15.28
CA GLY A 528 -0.83 -2.54 -15.52
C GLY A 528 -0.65 -2.88 -17.01
N LEU A 529 -1.75 -3.01 -17.77
CA LEU A 529 -1.70 -3.20 -19.23
C LEU A 529 -1.06 -2.04 -19.95
N ALA A 530 -1.41 -0.80 -19.60
CA ALA A 530 -0.79 0.37 -20.18
C ALA A 530 0.71 0.39 -19.91
N ARG A 531 1.13 0.13 -18.66
CA ARG A 531 2.56 0.04 -18.30
C ARG A 531 3.27 -1.09 -19.02
N ALA A 532 2.64 -2.26 -19.18
CA ALA A 532 3.22 -3.38 -19.91
C ALA A 532 3.40 -3.08 -21.41
N ASN A 533 2.43 -2.40 -22.04
CA ASN A 533 2.53 -1.98 -23.43
C ASN A 533 3.65 -0.95 -23.64
N VAL A 534 3.76 0.05 -22.76
CA VAL A 534 4.87 1.02 -22.79
C VAL A 534 6.21 0.31 -22.61
N GLY A 535 6.33 -0.56 -21.61
CA GLY A 535 7.57 -1.30 -21.36
C GLY A 535 7.96 -2.22 -22.51
N ASN A 536 6.99 -2.85 -23.18
CA ASN A 536 7.24 -3.68 -24.36
C ASN A 536 7.78 -2.85 -25.54
N ALA A 537 7.42 -1.57 -25.62
CA ALA A 537 7.83 -0.63 -26.66
C ALA A 537 9.23 -0.01 -26.44
N ASP A 538 9.77 -0.11 -25.23
CA ASP A 538 11.12 0.38 -24.88
C ASP A 538 12.24 -0.63 -25.23
N GLY A 539 11.90 -1.75 -25.87
CA GLY A 539 12.87 -2.73 -26.33
C GLY A 539 13.71 -2.23 -27.52
N ALA A 540 15.03 -2.50 -27.50
CA ALA A 540 15.98 -2.04 -28.52
C ALA A 540 15.72 -2.53 -29.97
N LYS A 541 14.74 -3.41 -30.18
CA LYS A 541 14.39 -4.01 -31.48
C LYS A 541 13.03 -3.58 -32.03
N VAL A 542 12.33 -2.67 -31.35
CA VAL A 542 10.98 -2.22 -31.70
C VAL A 542 11.07 -1.07 -32.71
N THR A 543 10.30 -1.13 -33.80
CA THR A 543 10.25 -0.04 -34.78
C THR A 543 9.50 1.19 -34.24
N ALA A 544 9.66 2.35 -34.90
CA ALA A 544 8.92 3.56 -34.49
C ALA A 544 7.40 3.37 -34.61
N GLU A 545 6.95 2.64 -35.62
CA GLU A 545 5.54 2.30 -35.84
C GLU A 545 5.00 1.38 -34.75
N GLU A 546 5.76 0.34 -34.39
CA GLU A 546 5.39 -0.58 -33.30
C GLU A 546 5.35 0.15 -31.95
N LYS A 547 6.29 1.07 -31.70
CA LYS A 547 6.30 1.90 -30.50
C LYS A 547 5.08 2.82 -30.45
N SER A 548 4.75 3.49 -31.56
CA SER A 548 3.56 4.34 -31.66
C SER A 548 2.27 3.54 -31.44
N ALA A 549 2.17 2.33 -32.02
CA ALA A 549 1.03 1.46 -31.84
C ALA A 549 0.87 1.01 -30.37
N ALA A 550 1.97 0.63 -29.71
CA ALA A 550 1.95 0.25 -28.30
C ALA A 550 1.55 1.42 -27.39
N PHE A 551 2.02 2.63 -27.67
CA PHE A 551 1.61 3.83 -26.93
C PHE A 551 0.14 4.15 -27.11
N LYS A 552 -0.40 3.98 -28.33
CA LYS A 552 -1.84 4.13 -28.58
C LYS A 552 -2.66 3.13 -27.76
N THR A 553 -2.27 1.85 -27.78
CA THR A 553 -2.90 0.82 -26.95
C THR A 553 -2.83 1.17 -25.45
N ALA A 554 -1.70 1.70 -24.98
CA ALA A 554 -1.56 2.11 -23.59
C ALA A 554 -2.51 3.28 -23.23
N VAL A 555 -2.63 4.27 -24.11
CA VAL A 555 -3.59 5.39 -23.96
C VAL A 555 -5.03 4.88 -23.91
N ASP A 556 -5.40 3.93 -24.78
CA ASP A 556 -6.73 3.32 -24.81
C ASP A 556 -7.05 2.63 -23.47
N TRP A 557 -6.08 1.94 -22.87
CA TRP A 557 -6.26 1.32 -21.55
C TRP A 557 -6.35 2.33 -20.40
N LEU A 558 -5.55 3.40 -20.42
CA LEU A 558 -5.57 4.45 -19.39
C LEU A 558 -6.86 5.29 -19.42
N THR A 559 -7.47 5.43 -20.60
CA THR A 559 -8.63 6.30 -20.82
C THR A 559 -9.92 5.52 -21.08
N TYR A 560 -9.91 4.22 -20.77
CA TYR A 560 -11.03 3.31 -21.00
C TYR A 560 -12.34 3.80 -20.37
N ILE A 561 -13.45 3.70 -21.12
CA ILE A 561 -14.72 4.39 -20.81
C ILE A 561 -15.37 3.97 -19.49
N ASP A 562 -15.18 2.71 -19.06
CA ASP A 562 -15.72 2.22 -17.78
C ASP A 562 -14.91 2.73 -16.56
N ASP A 563 -13.81 3.45 -16.78
CA ASP A 563 -12.97 4.03 -15.72
C ASP A 563 -13.42 5.44 -15.30
N ILE A 564 -14.55 5.95 -15.83
CA ILE A 564 -15.06 7.31 -15.49
C ILE A 564 -15.29 7.48 -13.98
N ALA A 565 -15.71 6.43 -13.28
CA ALA A 565 -15.91 6.45 -11.83
C ALA A 565 -14.62 6.19 -11.02
N SER A 566 -13.52 5.83 -11.68
CA SER A 566 -12.28 5.48 -10.97
C SER A 566 -11.65 6.68 -10.28
N PRO A 567 -11.21 6.54 -9.01
CA PRO A 567 -10.44 7.57 -8.35
C PRO A 567 -9.08 7.84 -9.01
N GLN A 568 -8.54 6.92 -9.84
CA GLN A 568 -7.25 7.12 -10.54
C GLN A 568 -7.37 7.92 -11.86
N ARG A 569 -8.60 8.20 -12.33
CA ARG A 569 -8.81 8.73 -13.69
C ARG A 569 -8.03 10.00 -14.02
N ARG A 570 -7.80 10.88 -13.03
CA ARG A 570 -7.05 12.14 -13.22
C ARG A 570 -5.60 11.87 -13.57
N GLY A 571 -4.95 11.02 -12.78
CA GLY A 571 -3.58 10.56 -13.03
C GLY A 571 -3.45 9.77 -14.32
N ASN A 572 -4.39 8.85 -14.58
CA ASN A 572 -4.39 8.06 -15.81
C ASN A 572 -4.53 8.93 -17.07
N THR A 573 -5.40 9.94 -17.03
CA THR A 573 -5.59 10.89 -18.15
C THR A 573 -4.32 11.69 -18.39
N LEU A 574 -3.71 12.22 -17.33
CA LEU A 574 -2.44 12.96 -17.45
C LEU A 574 -1.32 12.07 -18.01
N LEU A 575 -1.22 10.83 -17.52
CA LEU A 575 -0.22 9.88 -18.02
C LEU A 575 -0.45 9.57 -19.51
N ALA A 576 -1.70 9.40 -19.93
CA ALA A 576 -2.04 9.19 -21.34
C ALA A 576 -1.61 10.37 -22.22
N GLU A 577 -1.87 11.60 -21.78
CA GLU A 577 -1.44 12.82 -22.49
C GLU A 577 0.09 12.99 -22.52
N ARG A 578 0.81 12.47 -21.53
CA ARG A 578 2.28 12.45 -21.56
C ARG A 578 2.83 11.42 -22.56
N LEU A 579 2.12 10.32 -22.77
CA LEU A 579 2.50 9.31 -23.77
C LEU A 579 2.21 9.79 -25.19
N ILE A 580 1.04 10.39 -25.41
CA ILE A 580 0.63 10.97 -26.69
C ILE A 580 0.01 12.35 -26.41
N PRO A 581 0.79 13.43 -26.56
CA PRO A 581 0.28 14.78 -26.36
C PRO A 581 -0.91 15.08 -27.28
N PRO A 582 -1.96 15.74 -26.78
CA PRO A 582 -3.07 16.14 -27.62
C PRO A 582 -2.56 17.08 -28.73
N ALA A 583 -3.14 16.98 -29.93
CA ALA A 583 -2.85 17.92 -30.99
C ALA A 583 -3.11 19.34 -30.46
N LYS A 584 -2.12 20.24 -30.57
CA LYS A 584 -2.30 21.64 -30.20
C LYS A 584 -3.50 22.16 -30.99
N THR A 585 -4.58 22.47 -30.30
CA THR A 585 -5.70 23.19 -30.90
C THR A 585 -5.11 24.55 -31.25
N GLU A 586 -4.96 24.85 -32.55
CA GLU A 586 -4.67 26.21 -32.98
C GLU A 586 -5.80 27.06 -32.42
N GLU A 587 -5.48 27.93 -31.45
CA GLU A 587 -6.41 28.96 -31.02
C GLU A 587 -6.87 29.67 -32.30
N PRO A 588 -8.19 29.85 -32.52
CA PRO A 588 -8.64 30.61 -33.67
C PRO A 588 -7.95 31.96 -33.59
N LYS A 589 -7.08 32.26 -34.56
CA LYS A 589 -6.46 33.57 -34.69
C LYS A 589 -7.59 34.58 -34.52
N ALA A 590 -7.53 35.36 -33.45
CA ALA A 590 -8.42 36.49 -33.27
C ALA A 590 -8.41 37.26 -34.59
N GLU A 591 -9.55 37.33 -35.27
CA GLU A 591 -9.71 38.19 -36.43
C GLU A 591 -9.29 39.59 -35.97
N GLU A 592 -8.21 40.09 -36.56
CA GLU A 592 -7.82 41.49 -36.39
C GLU A 592 -9.04 42.34 -36.72
N PRO A 593 -9.40 43.32 -35.87
CA PRO A 593 -10.53 44.19 -36.15
C PRO A 593 -10.22 44.92 -37.46
N LYS A 594 -11.02 44.65 -38.49
CA LYS A 594 -11.00 45.43 -39.73
C LYS A 594 -11.15 46.90 -39.34
N ALA A 595 -10.13 47.68 -39.69
CA ALA A 595 -10.17 49.13 -39.58
C ALA A 595 -11.40 49.64 -40.37
N GLU A 596 -12.30 50.35 -39.68
CA GLU A 596 -13.35 51.14 -40.31
C GLU A 596 -12.69 52.30 -41.06
N GLU A 597 -12.84 52.29 -42.39
CA GLU A 597 -12.64 53.48 -43.21
C GLU A 597 -13.82 54.45 -43.00
N PRO A 598 -13.58 55.78 -42.93
CA PRO A 598 -14.63 56.76 -42.70
C PRO A 598 -15.24 57.16 -44.04
N ASP A 599 -16.52 56.85 -44.27
CA ASP A 599 -17.23 57.34 -45.44
C ASP A 599 -18.29 58.39 -45.09
N ALA A 600 -18.17 59.51 -45.80
CA ALA A 600 -18.91 60.74 -45.63
C ALA A 600 -20.25 60.69 -46.39
N GLU A 601 -21.30 61.11 -45.67
CA GLU A 601 -22.42 61.95 -46.10
C GLU A 601 -22.59 62.23 -47.63
N LYS A 602 -23.65 61.71 -48.27
CA LYS A 602 -24.87 62.47 -48.65
C LYS A 602 -25.73 61.78 -49.75
N GLY A 603 -27.03 61.72 -49.46
CA GLY A 603 -28.15 61.98 -50.38
C GLY A 603 -28.54 60.87 -51.36
N ASP A 604 -29.75 60.31 -51.25
CA ASP A 604 -30.95 60.87 -51.88
C ASP A 604 -32.22 60.08 -51.44
N GLN A 605 -33.35 60.78 -51.45
CA GLN A 605 -34.72 60.28 -51.17
C GLN A 605 -35.34 59.67 -52.46
N PRO A 606 -36.63 59.26 -52.53
CA PRO A 606 -37.48 58.45 -51.61
C PRO A 606 -38.35 57.37 -52.34
N LYS A 607 -38.95 56.42 -51.57
CA LYS A 607 -40.31 55.77 -51.67
C LYS A 607 -40.88 55.25 -53.03
N PRO A 608 -42.02 54.51 -53.07
CA PRO A 608 -42.67 53.58 -52.11
C PRO A 608 -43.24 52.27 -52.76
N GLU A 609 -43.77 51.37 -51.90
CA GLU A 609 -44.99 50.50 -51.98
C GLU A 609 -45.70 50.31 -53.35
N GLU A 610 -46.29 49.18 -53.77
CA GLU A 610 -46.84 47.91 -53.23
C GLU A 610 -47.37 47.12 -54.51
N PRO A 611 -48.21 46.06 -54.51
CA PRO A 611 -48.19 44.73 -53.86
C PRO A 611 -48.66 43.56 -54.80
N LYS A 612 -48.82 42.35 -54.22
CA LYS A 612 -49.65 41.16 -54.67
C LYS A 612 -49.15 40.40 -55.92
N SER A 613 -49.34 39.08 -56.11
CA SER A 613 -50.29 38.06 -55.62
C SER A 613 -49.74 36.62 -55.82
N GLU A 614 -50.41 35.66 -55.19
CA GLU A 614 -50.25 34.19 -55.19
C GLU A 614 -50.47 33.46 -56.54
N GLU A 615 -49.95 32.23 -56.66
CA GLU A 615 -50.57 30.99 -57.20
C GLU A 615 -49.51 29.85 -57.20
N GLU A 616 -49.55 28.85 -56.32
CA GLU A 616 -50.23 27.53 -56.31
C GLU A 616 -49.69 26.40 -57.25
N LYS A 617 -49.18 25.33 -56.58
CA LYS A 617 -49.33 23.85 -56.83
C LYS A 617 -48.63 23.16 -58.02
N PRO A 618 -48.67 21.80 -58.08
CA PRO A 618 -48.40 20.72 -57.10
C PRO A 618 -47.31 19.75 -57.69
N GLU A 619 -46.84 18.62 -57.11
CA GLU A 619 -47.35 17.58 -56.21
C GLU A 619 -46.17 16.97 -55.42
#